data_AF-A0A971FQZ6-F1
#
_entry.id   AF-A0A971FQZ6-F1
#
_cell.length_a   1.000
_cell.length_b   1.000
_cell.length_c   1.000
_cell.angle_alpha   90.00
_cell.angle_beta   90.00
_cell.angle_gamma   90.00
#
_symmetry.space_group_name_H-M   'P 1'
#
loop_
_entity.id
_entity.type
_entity.pdbx_description
1 polymer ?
#
loop_
_entity_poly.entity_id
_entity_poly.type
_entity_poly.pdbx_seq_one_letter_code
_entity_poly.pdbx_strand_id
1 'polypeptide(L)'
;MDIAYSHQNYEQLTVIVNCGLGSKVLQTAKKSGLTGGTVVIGRGTITSRILNFFELTDIRREIVTMIGDKKAVRTALAIIQDVLKLDKPN
;
A
#
# COMPACT_ATOMS: atom_id res chain seq x y z
N MET A 1 -12.37 39.84 -5.54
CA MET A 1 -11.50 38.90 -6.25
C MET A 1 -11.40 37.67 -5.37
N ASP A 2 -12.41 36.81 -5.49
CA ASP A 2 -12.61 35.66 -4.63
C ASP A 2 -11.64 34.55 -5.04
N ILE A 3 -10.59 34.37 -4.25
CA ILE A 3 -9.74 33.17 -4.32
C ILE A 3 -10.55 32.04 -3.71
N ALA A 4 -11.35 31.39 -4.55
CA ALA A 4 -12.03 30.15 -4.19
C ALA A 4 -10.96 29.09 -3.85
N TYR A 5 -10.72 28.88 -2.57
CA TYR A 5 -9.97 27.71 -2.11
C TYR A 5 -10.76 26.47 -2.51
N SER A 6 -10.46 25.88 -3.67
CA SER A 6 -10.96 24.55 -3.98
C SER A 6 -10.39 23.61 -2.92
N HIS A 7 -11.24 23.05 -2.06
CA HIS A 7 -10.86 21.91 -1.22
C HIS A 7 -10.49 20.74 -2.14
N GLN A 8 -9.24 20.69 -2.58
CA GLN A 8 -8.68 19.56 -3.30
C GLN A 8 -8.61 18.40 -2.29
N ASN A 9 -9.57 17.48 -2.37
CA ASN A 9 -9.65 16.32 -1.50
C ASN A 9 -8.57 15.31 -1.90
N TYR A 10 -7.40 15.46 -1.30
CA TYR A 10 -6.32 14.48 -1.36
C TYR A 10 -6.56 13.38 -0.31
N GLU A 11 -6.25 12.14 -0.69
CA GLU A 11 -6.24 11.00 0.23
C GLU A 11 -4.86 10.34 0.19
N GLN A 12 -4.49 9.70 1.30
CA GLN A 12 -3.31 8.84 1.39
C GLN A 12 -3.75 7.37 1.34
N LEU A 13 -3.07 6.58 0.51
CA LEU A 13 -3.20 5.13 0.47
C LEU A 13 -1.91 4.51 0.99
N THR A 14 -2.02 3.74 2.07
CA THR A 14 -0.92 2.95 2.62
C THR A 14 -1.24 1.47 2.50
N VAL A 15 -0.33 0.71 1.89
CA VAL A 15 -0.47 -0.73 1.66
C VAL A 15 0.73 -1.43 2.27
N ILE A 16 0.48 -2.41 3.14
CA ILE A 16 1.52 -3.22 3.77
C ILE A 16 1.57 -4.57 3.07
N VAL A 17 2.72 -4.93 2.53
CA VAL A 17 2.92 -6.17 1.76
C VAL A 17 4.18 -6.92 2.20
N ASN A 18 4.32 -8.18 1.76
CA ASN A 18 5.58 -8.91 1.87
C ASN A 18 6.68 -8.19 1.07
N CYS A 19 7.93 -8.28 1.53
CA CYS A 19 9.06 -7.75 0.78
C CYS A 19 9.12 -8.30 -0.65
N GLY A 20 9.50 -7.43 -1.60
CA GLY A 20 9.51 -7.71 -3.03
C GLY A 20 8.19 -7.42 -3.76
N LEU A 21 7.10 -7.12 -3.04
CA LEU A 21 5.81 -6.78 -3.66
C LEU A 21 5.56 -5.27 -3.79
N GLY A 22 6.33 -4.43 -3.11
CA GLY A 22 6.12 -2.97 -3.08
C GLY A 22 6.24 -2.33 -4.47
N SER A 23 7.20 -2.77 -5.29
CA SER A 23 7.32 -2.31 -6.67
C SER A 23 6.12 -2.70 -7.54
N LYS A 24 5.50 -3.86 -7.27
CA LYS A 24 4.28 -4.31 -7.96
C LYS A 24 3.08 -3.46 -7.54
N VAL A 25 2.97 -3.10 -6.26
CA VAL A 25 1.95 -2.16 -5.74
C VAL A 25 2.06 -0.82 -6.47
N LEU A 26 3.25 -0.22 -6.50
CA LEU A 26 3.48 1.07 -7.17
C LEU A 26 3.16 1.03 -8.66
N GLN A 27 3.60 0.00 -9.39
CA GLN A 27 3.30 -0.15 -10.82
C GLN A 27 1.80 -0.30 -11.08
N THR A 28 1.09 -0.98 -10.18
CA THR A 28 -0.37 -1.16 -10.28
C THR A 28 -1.10 0.15 -10.01
N ALA A 29 -0.72 0.87 -8.95
CA ALA A 29 -1.22 2.21 -8.62
C ALA A 29 -1.02 3.22 -9.75
N LYS A 30 0.12 3.18 -10.45
CA LYS A 30 0.41 4.07 -11.58
C LYS A 30 -0.61 3.97 -12.72
N LYS A 31 -1.17 2.78 -12.95
CA LYS A 31 -2.25 2.58 -13.95
C LYS A 31 -3.55 3.31 -13.59
N SER A 32 -3.68 3.75 -12.34
CA SER A 32 -4.88 4.41 -11.79
C SER A 32 -4.75 5.92 -11.70
N GLY A 33 -3.67 6.51 -12.25
CA GLY A 33 -3.42 7.95 -12.22
C GLY A 33 -2.58 8.43 -11.04
N LEU A 34 -2.16 7.54 -10.12
CA LEU A 34 -1.17 7.89 -9.09
C LEU A 34 0.21 8.04 -9.72
N THR A 35 0.94 9.11 -9.39
CA THR A 35 2.23 9.39 -10.03
C THR A 35 3.39 8.61 -9.40
N GLY A 36 3.27 8.23 -8.13
CA GLY A 36 4.30 7.49 -7.41
C GLY A 36 3.95 7.26 -5.95
N GLY A 37 4.96 6.90 -5.17
CA GLY A 37 4.86 6.66 -3.74
C GLY A 37 6.21 6.27 -3.14
N THR A 38 6.23 6.18 -1.82
CA THR A 38 7.41 5.82 -1.03
C THR A 38 7.25 4.40 -0.53
N VAL A 39 8.32 3.59 -0.64
CA VAL A 39 8.40 2.25 -0.05
C VAL A 39 9.36 2.30 1.12
N VAL A 40 8.90 1.89 2.30
CA VAL A 40 9.69 1.80 3.52
C VAL A 40 9.76 0.34 3.97
N ILE A 41 10.93 -0.11 4.40
CA ILE A 41 11.08 -1.44 4.99
C ILE A 41 10.59 -1.39 6.44
N GLY A 42 9.59 -2.21 6.75
CA GLY A 42 9.08 -2.43 8.08
C GLY A 42 9.37 -3.84 8.59
N ARG A 43 9.18 -4.06 9.89
CA ARG A 43 9.12 -5.40 10.48
C ARG A 43 7.67 -5.74 10.80
N GLY A 44 7.22 -6.90 10.35
CA GLY A 44 5.91 -7.44 10.66
C GLY A 44 5.95 -8.35 11.87
N THR A 45 4.82 -8.46 12.56
CA THR A 45 4.66 -9.31 13.74
C THR A 45 3.63 -10.39 13.43
N ILE A 46 4.00 -11.42 12.65
CA ILE A 46 3.18 -12.64 12.62
C ILE A 46 3.71 -13.57 13.70
N THR A 47 2.96 -13.68 14.79
CA THR A 47 3.15 -14.69 15.83
C THR A 47 2.55 -16.01 15.36
N SER A 48 3.21 -16.68 14.40
CA SER A 48 2.90 -18.06 14.07
C SER A 48 3.78 -18.99 14.91
N ARG A 49 3.15 -19.91 15.65
CA ARG A 49 3.83 -20.89 16.52
C ARG A 49 4.87 -21.70 15.75
N ILE A 50 4.63 -21.97 14.47
CA ILE A 50 5.55 -22.73 13.60
C ILE A 50 6.74 -21.85 13.16
N LEU A 51 6.50 -20.59 12.79
CA LEU A 51 7.58 -19.66 12.42
C LEU A 51 8.51 -19.36 13.60
N ASN A 52 7.95 -19.25 14.81
CA ASN A 52 8.73 -19.15 16.05
C ASN A 52 9.58 -20.41 16.29
N PHE A 53 9.05 -21.60 16.00
CA PHE A 53 9.80 -22.86 16.14
C PHE A 53 11.00 -22.96 15.19
N PHE A 54 10.88 -22.42 13.97
CA PHE A 54 11.98 -22.35 13.00
C PHE A 54 12.86 -21.10 13.14
N GLU A 55 12.68 -20.27 14.19
CA GLU A 55 13.34 -18.96 14.34
C GLU A 55 13.19 -18.01 13.14
N LEU A 56 12.16 -18.22 12.31
CA LEU A 56 11.84 -17.41 11.13
C LEU A 56 10.98 -16.19 11.52
N THR A 57 11.31 -15.55 12.64
CA THR A 57 10.51 -14.49 13.26
C THR A 57 10.77 -13.10 12.68
N ASP A 58 11.88 -12.91 11.95
CA ASP A 58 12.19 -11.66 11.25
C ASP A 58 11.42 -11.56 9.92
N ILE A 59 10.12 -11.27 10.03
CA ILE A 59 9.26 -11.11 8.86
C ILE A 59 9.38 -9.67 8.38
N ARG A 60 10.27 -9.47 7.40
CA ARG A 60 10.40 -8.18 6.71
C ARG A 60 9.14 -7.86 5.90
N ARG A 61 8.68 -6.62 5.99
CA ARG A 61 7.52 -6.07 5.28
C ARG A 61 7.93 -4.85 4.50
N GLU A 62 7.17 -4.55 3.46
CA GLU A 62 7.25 -3.28 2.73
C GLU A 62 5.97 -2.49 2.98
N ILE A 63 6.13 -1.25 3.41
CA ILE A 63 5.05 -0.28 3.62
C ILE A 63 5.10 0.69 2.44
N VAL A 64 4.10 0.62 1.58
CA VAL A 64 3.98 1.47 0.39
C VAL A 64 2.98 2.57 0.68
N THR A 65 3.43 3.83 0.64
CA THR A 65 2.58 5.01 0.87
C THR A 65 2.50 5.86 -0.39
N MET A 66 1.28 6.21 -0.80
CA MET A 66 0.99 7.01 -1.98
C MET A 66 -0.03 8.10 -1.61
N ILE A 67 0.04 9.24 -2.27
CA ILE A 67 -0.89 10.36 -2.08
C ILE A 67 -1.39 10.80 -3.46
N GLY A 68 -2.69 11.10 -3.57
CA GLY A 68 -3.30 11.57 -4.80
C GLY A 68 -4.70 12.11 -4.55
N ASP A 69 -5.36 12.57 -5.62
CA ASP A 69 -6.75 12.95 -5.53
C ASP A 69 -7.62 11.75 -5.14
N LYS A 70 -8.73 12.01 -4.47
CA LYS A 70 -9.66 10.99 -3.98
C LYS A 70 -10.06 9.98 -5.06
N LYS A 71 -10.28 10.40 -6.32
CA LYS A 71 -10.71 9.47 -7.38
C LYS A 71 -9.59 8.52 -7.77
N ALA A 72 -8.37 9.02 -7.96
CA ALA A 72 -7.20 8.21 -8.26
C ALA A 72 -6.91 7.22 -7.11
N VAL A 73 -6.96 7.68 -5.87
CA VAL A 73 -6.73 6.85 -4.68
C VAL A 73 -7.74 5.70 -4.57
N ARG A 74 -9.03 5.99 -4.74
CA ARG A 74 -10.10 4.97 -4.67
C ARG A 74 -10.01 3.96 -5.81
N THR A 75 -9.64 4.42 -7.01
CA THR A 75 -9.42 3.55 -8.17
C THR A 75 -8.21 2.63 -7.93
N ALA A 76 -7.11 3.19 -7.41
CA ALA A 76 -5.92 2.42 -7.07
C ALA A 76 -6.20 1.37 -5.99
N LEU A 77 -6.96 1.73 -4.95
CA LEU A 77 -7.36 0.79 -3.89
C LEU A 77 -8.10 -0.42 -4.46
N ALA A 78 -9.11 -0.20 -5.32
CA ALA A 78 -9.90 -1.28 -5.90
C ALA A 78 -9.04 -2.24 -6.75
N ILE A 79 -8.16 -1.70 -7.60
CA ILE A 79 -7.28 -2.51 -8.47
C ILE A 79 -6.23 -3.26 -7.63
N ILE A 80 -5.64 -2.62 -6.64
CA ILE A 80 -4.64 -3.26 -5.76
C ILE A 80 -5.29 -4.40 -4.97
N GLN A 81 -6.51 -4.19 -4.45
CA GLN A 81 -7.25 -5.22 -3.73
C GLN A 81 -7.50 -6.46 -4.60
N ASP A 82 -7.89 -6.28 -5.85
CA ASP A 82 -8.10 -7.37 -6.80
C ASP A 82 -6.79 -8.10 -7.16
N VAL A 83 -5.74 -7.34 -7.51
CA VAL A 83 -4.44 -7.90 -7.94
C VAL A 83 -3.72 -8.65 -6.81
N LEU A 84 -3.84 -8.18 -5.57
CA LEU A 84 -3.15 -8.74 -4.43
C LEU A 84 -4.03 -9.63 -3.54
N LYS A 85 -5.34 -9.73 -3.83
CA LYS A 85 -6.31 -10.52 -3.05
C LYS A 85 -6.22 -10.23 -1.54
N LEU A 86 -6.20 -8.94 -1.22
CA LEU A 86 -6.07 -8.45 0.16
C LEU A 86 -7.34 -8.69 1.01
N ASP A 87 -8.36 -9.30 0.43
CA ASP A 87 -9.57 -9.78 1.11
C ASP A 87 -9.31 -11.03 1.97
N LYS A 88 -8.15 -11.67 1.83
CA LYS A 88 -7.76 -12.87 2.59
C LYS A 88 -6.62 -12.59 3.56
N PRO A 89 -6.64 -13.16 4.77
CA PRO A 89 -5.51 -13.08 5.70
C PRO A 89 -4.27 -13.72 5.08
N ASN A 90 -3.10 -13.12 5.35
CA ASN A 90 -1.78 -13.68 5.04
C ASN A 90 -1.42 -14.82 6.00
#